data_AF-A0A3N5F5H2-F1
#
_entry.id   AF-A0A3N5F5H2-F1
#
_cell.length_a   1.000
_cell.length_b   1.000
_cell.length_c   1.000
_cell.angle_alpha   90.00
_cell.angle_beta   90.00
_cell.angle_gamma   90.00
#
_symmetry.space_group_name_H-M   'P 1'
#
loop_
_entity.id
_entity.type
_entity.pdbx_description
1 polymer ?
#
loop_
_entity_poly.entity_id
_entity_poly.type
_entity_poly.pdbx_seq_one_letter_code
_entity_poly.pdbx_strand_id
1 'polypeptide(L)'
;MAATRALWGPARVRWHYRGTGRALPRPPGLPSDRLPAMIWPLGPRRLLPIDAHAWRVLQASLPYLRGLDDAQAERMRSLIAAFLSSKTFTGTHGLEPDDAMRMTIAAQACLPVLHIGLEPYDDFVEIVVYPSAFAVRRKVTDDDGLVHEFDDVLAGEAMDGGPVVLSWDDVAGPDRAPAANVVIHEFAHKLDLADGDADGCPPMPRAARARWLEALHAAYDDFVDALEALEAGLPGDVDPESEAADAWYAALPLDPYAATDEAEFFAVAAEAFFVEPRALAGAYPALYACFVEYFRFDPGAAAGPAD
;
A
#
# COMPACT_ATOMS: atom_id res chain seq x y z
N MET A 1 -44.78 -12.13 8.73
CA MET A 1 -43.36 -12.41 9.02
C MET A 1 -42.74 -13.04 7.80
N ALA A 2 -42.06 -12.24 6.98
CA ALA A 2 -41.19 -12.72 5.91
C ALA A 2 -39.92 -11.86 6.01
N ALA A 3 -38.82 -12.50 6.42
CA ALA A 3 -37.53 -11.86 6.59
C ALA A 3 -36.85 -11.74 5.24
N THR A 4 -36.56 -10.51 4.83
CA THR A 4 -35.71 -10.18 3.69
C THR A 4 -34.27 -10.56 4.04
N ARG A 5 -33.73 -11.57 3.35
CA ARG A 5 -32.30 -11.94 3.43
C ARG A 5 -31.50 -10.83 2.74
N ALA A 6 -30.74 -10.07 3.52
CA ALA A 6 -29.76 -9.13 3.01
C ALA A 6 -28.60 -9.90 2.36
N LEU A 7 -28.35 -9.62 1.08
CA LEU A 7 -27.20 -10.07 0.31
C LEU A 7 -26.00 -9.18 0.68
N TRP A 8 -25.24 -9.56 1.70
CA TRP A 8 -23.94 -8.98 2.01
C TRP A 8 -22.99 -10.14 2.28
N GLY A 9 -22.19 -10.48 1.26
CA GLY A 9 -21.00 -11.31 1.42
C GLY A 9 -19.77 -10.41 1.61
N PRO A 10 -18.67 -10.91 2.18
CA PRO A 10 -17.46 -10.12 2.38
C PRO A 10 -16.89 -9.67 1.03
N ALA A 11 -16.67 -8.36 0.87
CA ALA A 11 -16.02 -7.79 -0.29
C ALA A 11 -14.52 -8.09 -0.21
N ARG A 12 -13.97 -8.73 -1.26
CA ARG A 12 -12.51 -8.86 -1.46
C ARG A 12 -12.01 -7.52 -1.99
N VAL A 13 -10.88 -7.00 -1.50
CA VAL A 13 -10.13 -6.00 -2.27
C VAL A 13 -9.51 -6.72 -3.44
N ARG A 14 -10.08 -6.38 -4.58
CA ARG A 14 -9.52 -6.55 -5.90
C ARG A 14 -9.03 -5.18 -6.31
N TRP A 15 -7.76 -5.08 -6.59
CA TRP A 15 -7.28 -4.00 -7.42
C TRP A 15 -7.69 -4.33 -8.86
N HIS A 16 -8.54 -3.51 -9.46
CA HIS A 16 -9.03 -3.76 -10.80
C HIS A 16 -8.12 -3.06 -11.81
N TYR A 17 -7.33 -3.85 -12.55
CA TYR A 17 -6.64 -3.37 -13.74
C TYR A 17 -7.67 -2.97 -14.81
N ARG A 18 -7.71 -1.71 -15.21
CA ARG A 18 -8.51 -1.25 -16.36
C ARG A 18 -7.59 -1.16 -17.58
N GLY A 19 -7.58 -2.21 -18.40
CA GLY A 19 -6.83 -2.22 -19.65
C GLY A 19 -7.33 -1.15 -20.63
N THR A 20 -6.71 0.03 -20.63
CA THR A 20 -6.53 0.88 -21.80
C THR A 20 -5.24 1.69 -21.65
N GLY A 21 -4.14 1.25 -22.26
CA GLY A 21 -2.89 2.00 -22.31
C GLY A 21 -3.05 3.35 -23.03
N ARG A 22 -3.04 4.44 -22.25
CA ARG A 22 -2.63 5.77 -22.71
C ARG A 22 -2.32 6.66 -21.50
N ALA A 23 -1.03 6.96 -21.30
CA ALA A 23 -0.58 7.96 -20.34
C ALA A 23 -1.24 9.33 -20.64
N LEU A 24 -1.85 9.93 -19.62
CA LEU A 24 -2.41 11.29 -19.65
C LEU A 24 -1.46 12.26 -18.92
N PRO A 25 -1.39 13.54 -19.34
CA PRO A 25 -0.44 14.52 -18.78
C PRO A 25 -0.83 15.02 -17.38
N ARG A 26 0.19 15.45 -16.61
CA ARG A 26 0.05 16.02 -15.25
C ARG A 26 -0.79 17.31 -15.24
N PRO A 27 -1.67 17.52 -14.23
CA PRO A 27 -2.54 18.68 -14.12
C PRO A 27 -1.79 19.95 -13.63
N PRO A 28 -2.27 21.17 -13.98
CA PRO A 28 -1.84 22.41 -13.37
C PRO A 28 -2.58 22.70 -12.04
N GLY A 29 -1.86 23.27 -11.07
CA GLY A 29 -2.34 23.55 -9.72
C GLY A 29 -3.59 24.44 -9.65
N LEU A 30 -4.56 24.02 -8.82
CA LEU A 30 -5.80 24.76 -8.53
C LEU A 30 -5.70 25.53 -7.19
N PRO A 31 -6.51 26.60 -6.99
CA PRO A 31 -6.33 27.59 -5.95
C PRO A 31 -6.78 27.10 -4.57
N SER A 32 -6.08 27.58 -3.52
CA SER A 32 -6.40 27.26 -2.13
C SER A 32 -7.69 27.94 -1.67
N ASP A 33 -8.78 27.19 -1.56
CA ASP A 33 -9.96 27.61 -0.80
C ASP A 33 -9.97 26.90 0.56
N ARG A 34 -9.58 27.66 1.58
CA ARG A 34 -9.50 27.23 2.98
C ARG A 34 -10.90 26.94 3.52
N LEU A 35 -11.20 25.67 3.78
CA LEU A 35 -12.26 25.31 4.72
C LEU A 35 -11.81 25.64 6.16
N PRO A 36 -12.69 26.14 7.05
CA PRO A 36 -12.30 26.51 8.40
C PRO A 36 -12.02 25.24 9.21
N ALA A 37 -10.76 25.05 9.59
CA ALA A 37 -10.33 24.02 10.53
C ALA A 37 -11.03 24.25 11.89
N MET A 38 -11.92 23.34 12.29
CA MET A 38 -12.32 23.21 13.69
C MET A 38 -11.14 22.60 14.45
N ILE A 39 -10.32 23.47 15.04
CA ILE A 39 -9.22 23.08 15.92
C ILE A 39 -9.83 22.65 17.26
N TRP A 40 -9.96 21.33 17.47
CA TRP A 40 -10.13 20.80 18.82
C TRP A 40 -8.76 20.79 19.51
N PRO A 41 -8.61 21.28 20.76
CA PRO A 41 -7.33 21.26 21.45
C PRO A 41 -6.99 19.81 21.84
N LEU A 42 -6.18 19.14 21.01
CA LEU A 42 -5.52 17.89 21.37
C LEU A 42 -4.37 18.23 22.32
N GLY A 43 -4.61 18.10 23.62
CA GLY A 43 -3.51 18.01 24.59
C GLY A 43 -2.63 16.80 24.27
N PRO A 44 -1.34 16.80 24.68
CA PRO A 44 -0.42 15.72 24.36
C PRO A 44 -0.95 14.40 24.94
N ARG A 45 -1.43 13.50 24.07
CA ARG A 45 -1.73 12.12 24.46
C ARG A 45 -0.39 11.46 24.77
N ARG A 46 -0.15 11.23 26.06
CA ARG A 46 1.02 10.49 26.54
C ARG A 46 0.87 9.06 26.03
N LEU A 47 1.51 8.75 24.91
CA LEU A 47 1.55 7.39 24.40
C LEU A 47 2.29 6.52 25.41
N LEU A 48 1.63 5.45 25.83
CA LEU A 48 2.26 4.43 26.65
C LEU A 48 3.29 3.70 25.78
N PRO A 49 4.45 3.30 26.34
CA PRO A 49 5.40 2.46 25.62
C PRO A 49 4.68 1.21 25.12
N ILE A 50 4.94 0.80 23.87
CA ILE A 50 4.44 -0.48 23.35
C ILE A 50 5.14 -1.58 24.15
N ASP A 51 4.39 -2.18 25.07
CA ASP A 51 4.92 -3.21 25.96
C ASP A 51 5.13 -4.54 25.22
N ALA A 52 5.80 -5.47 25.90
CA ALA A 52 6.12 -6.78 25.34
C ALA A 52 4.88 -7.65 25.05
N HIS A 53 3.71 -7.34 25.61
CA HIS A 53 2.48 -8.05 25.29
C HIS A 53 1.86 -7.52 24.00
N ALA A 54 1.70 -6.20 23.89
CA ALA A 54 1.21 -5.54 22.69
C ALA A 54 2.09 -5.86 21.46
N TRP A 55 3.42 -5.87 21.64
CA TRP A 55 4.35 -6.26 20.58
C TRP A 55 4.15 -7.71 20.10
N ARG A 56 3.95 -8.66 21.04
CA ARG A 56 3.68 -10.06 20.68
C ARG A 56 2.34 -10.22 19.96
N VAL A 57 1.32 -9.45 20.34
CA VAL A 57 0.03 -9.44 19.65
C VAL A 57 0.20 -8.92 18.22
N LEU A 58 0.96 -7.83 18.02
CA LEU A 58 1.30 -7.34 16.69
C LEU A 58 2.04 -8.39 15.85
N GLN A 59 3.05 -9.07 16.39
CA GLN A 59 3.77 -10.13 15.68
C GLN A 59 2.89 -11.37 15.40
N ALA A 60 1.84 -11.60 16.19
CA ALA A 60 0.87 -12.64 15.91
C ALA A 60 0.02 -12.27 14.68
N SER A 61 -0.46 -11.02 14.62
CA SER A 61 -1.28 -10.51 13.52
C SER A 61 -0.51 -10.19 12.25
N LEU A 62 0.78 -9.81 12.36
CA LEU A 62 1.65 -9.41 11.26
C LEU A 62 2.92 -10.28 11.29
N PRO A 63 2.88 -11.51 10.75
CA PRO A 63 3.97 -12.48 10.87
C PRO A 63 5.31 -12.01 10.32
N TYR A 64 5.30 -11.13 9.30
CA TYR A 64 6.52 -10.54 8.72
C TYR A 64 7.29 -9.63 9.70
N LEU A 65 6.70 -9.21 10.83
CA LEU A 65 7.41 -8.51 11.91
C LEU A 65 8.24 -9.46 12.81
N ARG A 66 8.11 -10.78 12.66
CA ARG A 66 8.87 -11.76 13.47
C ARG A 66 10.34 -11.86 13.08
N GLY A 67 10.70 -11.43 11.87
CA GLY A 67 12.09 -11.42 11.40
C GLY A 67 12.95 -10.30 12.01
N LEU A 68 12.34 -9.33 12.69
CA LEU A 68 13.08 -8.20 13.28
C LEU A 68 13.91 -8.65 14.49
N ASP A 69 15.19 -8.27 14.51
CA ASP A 69 16.04 -8.45 15.70
C ASP A 69 15.64 -7.52 16.87
N ASP A 70 16.24 -7.70 18.04
CA ASP A 70 15.88 -6.93 19.24
C ASP A 70 16.08 -5.41 19.06
N ALA A 71 17.11 -4.99 18.32
CA ALA A 71 17.40 -3.59 18.07
C ALA A 71 16.41 -2.98 17.07
N GLN A 72 16.09 -3.72 16.02
CA GLN A 72 15.06 -3.39 15.04
C GLN A 72 13.67 -3.31 15.70
N ALA A 73 13.33 -4.26 16.57
CA ALA A 73 12.06 -4.26 17.29
C ALA A 73 11.94 -3.08 18.27
N GLU A 74 13.00 -2.68 18.96
CA GLU A 74 13.01 -1.47 19.78
C GLU A 74 12.84 -0.20 18.94
N ARG A 75 13.55 -0.11 17.81
CA ARG A 75 13.42 1.01 16.88
C ARG A 75 12.02 1.09 16.29
N MET A 76 11.45 -0.05 15.92
CA MET A 76 10.10 -0.15 15.38
C MET A 76 9.06 0.34 16.39
N ARG A 77 9.17 -0.08 17.66
CA ARG A 77 8.30 0.41 18.74
C ARG A 77 8.41 1.92 18.93
N SER A 78 9.61 2.47 18.82
CA SER A 78 9.83 3.92 18.89
C SER A 78 9.20 4.68 17.71
N LEU A 79 9.35 4.15 16.48
CA LEU A 79 8.74 4.73 15.28
C LEU A 79 7.21 4.69 15.35
N ILE A 80 6.63 3.55 15.74
CA ILE A 80 5.17 3.41 15.89
C ILE A 80 4.65 4.43 16.91
N ALA A 81 5.32 4.57 18.06
CA ALA A 81 4.93 5.56 19.05
C ALA A 81 5.02 6.99 18.49
N ALA A 82 6.11 7.35 17.82
CA ALA A 82 6.24 8.66 17.19
C ALA A 82 5.13 8.92 16.15
N PHE A 83 4.85 7.94 15.29
CA PHE A 83 3.82 7.99 14.26
C PHE A 83 2.41 8.17 14.86
N LEU A 84 2.05 7.36 15.86
CA LEU A 84 0.77 7.49 16.57
C LEU A 84 0.61 8.84 17.29
N SER A 85 1.72 9.52 17.60
CA SER A 85 1.68 10.85 18.23
C SER A 85 1.50 11.98 17.22
N SER A 86 1.96 11.77 15.99
CA SER A 86 1.95 12.79 14.94
C SER A 86 0.76 12.68 14.00
N LYS A 87 0.11 11.50 13.93
CA LYS A 87 -1.03 11.24 13.04
C LYS A 87 -2.37 11.18 13.77
N THR A 88 -3.41 11.65 13.09
CA THR A 88 -4.80 11.56 13.51
C THR A 88 -5.50 10.45 12.72
N PHE A 89 -6.22 9.57 13.43
CA PHE A 89 -7.01 8.50 12.82
C PHE A 89 -8.49 8.83 12.90
N THR A 90 -9.13 8.95 11.74
CA THR A 90 -10.56 9.28 11.61
C THR A 90 -11.26 8.09 10.99
N GLY A 91 -12.28 7.54 11.65
CA GLY A 91 -13.10 6.49 11.05
C GLY A 91 -14.32 7.04 10.34
N THR A 92 -14.84 6.29 9.36
CA THR A 92 -16.05 6.64 8.62
C THR A 92 -17.16 5.61 8.81
N HIS A 93 -18.39 5.95 8.43
CA HIS A 93 -19.53 5.03 8.44
C HIS A 93 -19.81 4.35 9.79
N GLY A 94 -19.53 5.04 10.90
CA GLY A 94 -19.75 4.54 12.26
C GLY A 94 -18.64 3.63 12.79
N LEU A 95 -17.57 3.40 12.03
CA LEU A 95 -16.34 2.82 12.54
C LEU A 95 -15.58 3.87 13.36
N GLU A 96 -15.19 3.51 14.58
CA GLU A 96 -14.27 4.30 15.38
C GLU A 96 -12.96 3.52 15.49
N PRO A 97 -11.82 4.02 14.95
CA PRO A 97 -10.57 3.30 14.98
C PRO A 97 -10.11 3.14 16.43
N ASP A 98 -10.09 1.90 16.92
CA ASP A 98 -9.61 1.58 18.26
C ASP A 98 -8.07 1.54 18.34
N ASP A 99 -7.53 1.31 19.53
CA ASP A 99 -6.08 1.28 19.73
C ASP A 99 -5.40 0.13 18.98
N ALA A 100 -6.08 -1.01 18.80
CA ALA A 100 -5.53 -2.16 18.08
C ALA A 100 -5.45 -1.90 16.57
N MET A 101 -6.47 -1.26 16.00
CA MET A 101 -6.50 -0.84 14.59
C MET A 101 -5.37 0.16 14.31
N ARG A 102 -5.29 1.22 15.12
CA ARG A 102 -4.26 2.26 14.98
C ARG A 102 -2.86 1.68 15.07
N MET A 103 -2.63 0.80 16.04
CA MET A 103 -1.34 0.15 16.25
C MET A 103 -0.97 -0.78 15.09
N THR A 104 -1.93 -1.52 14.54
CA THR A 104 -1.75 -2.39 13.36
C THR A 104 -1.39 -1.58 12.10
N ILE A 105 -2.11 -0.48 11.84
CA ILE A 105 -1.82 0.41 10.70
C ILE A 105 -0.45 1.05 10.90
N ALA A 106 -0.17 1.61 12.07
CA ALA A 106 1.11 2.26 12.34
C ALA A 106 2.30 1.31 12.24
N ALA A 107 2.15 0.04 12.65
CA ALA A 107 3.20 -0.97 12.49
C ALA A 107 3.50 -1.28 11.02
N GLN A 108 2.50 -1.32 10.15
CA GLN A 108 2.71 -1.55 8.72
C GLN A 108 3.30 -0.31 8.04
N ALA A 109 2.76 0.87 8.33
CA ALA A 109 3.26 2.15 7.82
C ALA A 109 4.73 2.42 8.18
N CYS A 110 5.13 2.07 9.41
CA CYS A 110 6.48 2.33 9.90
C CYS A 110 7.52 1.31 9.41
N LEU A 111 7.11 0.17 8.85
CA LEU A 111 8.03 -0.89 8.45
C LEU A 111 8.91 -0.47 7.26
N PRO A 112 8.36 0.09 6.16
CA PRO A 112 9.16 0.66 5.07
C PRO A 112 10.18 1.70 5.54
N VAL A 113 9.84 2.47 6.56
CA VAL A 113 10.68 3.54 7.07
C VAL A 113 11.55 3.16 8.28
N LEU A 114 11.66 1.86 8.60
CA LEU A 114 12.41 1.38 9.75
C LEU A 114 13.82 2.00 9.83
N HIS A 115 14.55 2.04 8.72
CA HIS A 115 15.90 2.59 8.64
C HIS A 115 16.01 3.91 7.86
N ILE A 116 14.88 4.45 7.40
CA ILE A 116 14.77 5.72 6.68
C ILE A 116 14.43 6.86 7.64
N GLY A 117 13.42 6.67 8.51
CA GLY A 117 12.85 7.71 9.37
C GLY A 117 11.46 8.17 8.90
N LEU A 118 10.72 8.89 9.76
CA LEU A 118 9.33 9.29 9.49
C LEU A 118 9.20 10.55 8.61
N GLU A 119 10.30 11.22 8.31
CA GLU A 119 10.34 12.48 7.57
C GLU A 119 9.59 12.43 6.23
N PRO A 120 9.64 11.33 5.43
CA PRO A 120 8.85 11.23 4.20
C PRO A 120 7.33 11.26 4.41
N TYR A 121 6.86 11.06 5.63
CA TYR A 121 5.42 11.06 5.95
C TYR A 121 4.96 12.40 6.54
N ASP A 122 5.79 13.44 6.56
CA ASP A 122 5.44 14.73 7.21
C ASP A 122 4.39 15.56 6.44
N ASP A 123 4.13 15.23 5.17
CA ASP A 123 3.20 15.94 4.27
C ASP A 123 1.71 15.71 4.61
N PHE A 124 1.38 14.69 5.41
CA PHE A 124 0.02 14.41 5.85
C PHE A 124 -0.11 14.24 7.37
N VAL A 125 -1.28 14.56 7.90
CA VAL A 125 -1.59 14.42 9.33
C VAL A 125 -2.77 13.50 9.61
N GLU A 126 -3.61 13.22 8.62
CA GLU A 126 -4.86 12.46 8.79
C GLU A 126 -4.81 11.12 8.04
N ILE A 127 -5.27 10.07 8.72
CA ILE A 127 -5.47 8.73 8.19
C ILE A 127 -6.95 8.42 8.35
N VAL A 128 -7.65 8.24 7.23
CA VAL A 128 -9.08 7.98 7.19
C VAL A 128 -9.32 6.49 7.01
N VAL A 129 -9.99 5.86 7.97
CA VAL A 129 -10.25 4.42 7.99
C VAL A 129 -11.72 4.14 7.67
N TYR A 130 -11.96 3.42 6.58
CA TYR A 130 -13.26 2.91 6.18
C TYR A 130 -13.45 1.48 6.67
N PRO A 131 -14.70 1.04 6.93
CA PRO A 131 -14.95 -0.35 7.31
C PRO A 131 -14.55 -1.36 6.22
N SER A 132 -14.89 -1.06 4.96
CA SER A 132 -14.66 -1.91 3.80
C SER A 132 -14.29 -1.07 2.58
N ALA A 133 -13.73 -1.71 1.55
CA ALA A 133 -13.47 -1.06 0.28
C ALA A 133 -14.75 -0.46 -0.29
N PHE A 134 -14.64 0.72 -0.91
CA PHE A 134 -15.77 1.47 -1.40
C PHE A 134 -15.42 2.14 -2.73
N ALA A 135 -16.39 2.15 -3.65
CA ALA A 135 -16.25 2.88 -4.90
C ALA A 135 -16.48 4.38 -4.66
N VAL A 136 -15.47 5.21 -4.90
CA VAL A 136 -15.60 6.66 -4.99
C VAL A 136 -15.81 7.05 -6.44
N ARG A 137 -16.92 7.74 -6.70
CA ARG A 137 -17.17 8.34 -8.01
C ARG A 137 -16.39 9.65 -8.10
N ARG A 138 -15.31 9.66 -8.89
CA ARG A 138 -14.56 10.88 -9.18
C ARG A 138 -15.01 11.52 -10.47
N LYS A 139 -14.91 12.85 -10.49
CA LYS A 139 -15.05 13.70 -11.66
C LYS A 139 -13.71 14.38 -11.87
N VAL A 140 -12.95 13.91 -12.85
CA VAL A 140 -11.70 14.56 -13.27
C VAL A 140 -12.01 15.38 -14.51
N THR A 141 -11.80 16.68 -14.45
CA THR A 141 -11.94 17.55 -15.62
C THR A 141 -10.59 17.65 -16.30
N ASP A 142 -10.49 17.24 -17.56
CA ASP A 142 -9.25 17.37 -18.33
C ASP A 142 -8.95 18.83 -18.74
N ASP A 143 -7.78 19.06 -19.33
CA ASP A 143 -7.31 20.38 -19.79
C ASP A 143 -8.21 20.99 -20.89
N ASP A 144 -9.05 20.17 -21.53
CA ASP A 144 -10.05 20.58 -22.52
C ASP A 144 -11.43 20.87 -21.90
N GLY A 145 -11.57 20.74 -20.57
CA GLY A 145 -12.80 21.00 -19.84
C GLY A 145 -13.80 19.83 -19.85
N LEU A 146 -13.39 18.64 -20.31
CA LEU A 146 -14.22 17.44 -20.32
C LEU A 146 -14.20 16.79 -18.94
N VAL A 147 -15.37 16.67 -18.32
CA VAL A 147 -15.52 15.94 -17.05
C VAL A 147 -15.58 14.45 -17.35
N HIS A 148 -14.51 13.74 -17.01
CA HIS A 148 -14.49 12.29 -16.99
C HIS A 148 -15.01 11.79 -15.64
N GLU A 149 -16.06 10.98 -15.68
CA GLU A 149 -16.61 10.28 -14.52
C GLU A 149 -16.06 8.86 -14.48
N PHE A 150 -15.27 8.53 -13.46
CA PHE A 150 -14.82 7.17 -13.21
C PHE A 150 -15.23 6.73 -11.81
N ASP A 151 -15.67 5.47 -11.71
CA ASP A 151 -15.90 4.78 -10.44
C ASP A 151 -14.57 4.13 -10.04
N ASP A 152 -13.93 4.68 -9.02
CA ASP A 152 -12.64 4.21 -8.50
C ASP A 152 -12.88 3.40 -7.22
N VAL A 153 -12.44 2.14 -7.16
CA VAL A 153 -12.63 1.30 -5.97
C VAL A 153 -11.44 1.56 -5.04
N LEU A 154 -11.65 2.38 -4.01
CA LEU A 154 -10.59 2.75 -3.09
C LEU A 154 -10.41 1.66 -2.02
N ALA A 155 -9.37 0.84 -2.18
CA ALA A 155 -8.81 0.05 -1.09
C ALA A 155 -7.92 0.94 -0.19
N GLY A 156 -7.18 1.88 -0.81
CA GLY A 156 -6.52 3.01 -0.19
C GLY A 156 -6.23 4.15 -1.18
N GLU A 157 -5.77 5.30 -0.69
CA GLU A 157 -5.24 6.39 -1.52
C GLU A 157 -4.24 7.26 -0.71
N ALA A 158 -3.07 7.54 -1.31
CA ALA A 158 -2.10 8.52 -0.86
C ALA A 158 -2.02 9.71 -1.85
N MET A 159 -2.59 10.85 -1.48
CA MET A 159 -2.49 12.09 -2.28
C MET A 159 -1.32 12.96 -1.83
N ASP A 160 -0.68 13.71 -2.73
CA ASP A 160 0.30 14.76 -2.35
C ASP A 160 -0.34 15.79 -1.41
N GLY A 161 0.17 15.88 -0.17
CA GLY A 161 -0.36 16.74 0.89
C GLY A 161 -1.77 16.40 1.40
N GLY A 162 -2.39 15.31 0.92
CA GLY A 162 -3.72 14.87 1.32
C GLY A 162 -3.72 13.71 2.33
N PRO A 163 -4.89 13.37 2.91
CA PRO A 163 -5.00 12.28 3.88
C PRO A 163 -4.68 10.94 3.23
N VAL A 164 -4.22 9.98 4.05
CA VAL A 164 -4.12 8.58 3.63
C VAL A 164 -5.46 7.90 3.91
N VAL A 165 -6.09 7.33 2.89
CA VAL A 165 -7.35 6.58 3.04
C VAL A 165 -7.04 5.10 3.08
N LEU A 166 -7.67 4.35 3.99
CA LEU A 166 -7.49 2.91 4.14
C LEU A 166 -8.84 2.22 4.39
N SER A 167 -9.01 1.01 3.88
CA SER A 167 -10.11 0.12 4.23
C SER A 167 -9.67 -0.93 5.27
N TRP A 168 -10.43 -1.07 6.35
CA TRP A 168 -10.08 -1.95 7.47
C TRP A 168 -10.16 -3.45 7.13
N ASP A 169 -11.16 -3.87 6.35
CA ASP A 169 -11.26 -5.26 5.86
C ASP A 169 -9.99 -5.70 5.11
N ASP A 170 -9.25 -4.74 4.55
CA ASP A 170 -8.02 -4.98 3.78
C ASP A 170 -6.75 -4.86 4.61
N VAL A 171 -6.86 -4.27 5.80
CA VAL A 171 -5.79 -4.17 6.79
C VAL A 171 -5.75 -5.40 7.70
N ALA A 172 -6.90 -6.03 7.98
CA ALA A 172 -7.06 -6.99 9.08
C ALA A 172 -7.31 -8.45 8.67
N GLY A 173 -7.41 -8.77 7.38
CA GLY A 173 -7.86 -10.08 6.89
C GLY A 173 -6.93 -11.25 7.26
N PRO A 174 -7.34 -12.21 8.12
CA PRO A 174 -6.52 -13.36 8.52
C PRO A 174 -6.51 -14.52 7.50
N ASP A 175 -7.36 -14.48 6.47
CA ASP A 175 -7.58 -15.57 5.50
C ASP A 175 -7.23 -15.17 4.04
N ARG A 176 -6.39 -14.14 3.83
CA ARG A 176 -6.01 -13.73 2.48
C ARG A 176 -4.88 -14.59 1.92
N ALA A 177 -5.02 -14.92 0.62
CA ALA A 177 -3.87 -15.26 -0.21
C ALA A 177 -2.85 -14.11 -0.11
N PRO A 178 -1.55 -14.41 -0.07
CA PRO A 178 -0.55 -13.55 0.58
C PRO A 178 -0.18 -12.24 -0.17
N ALA A 179 -0.87 -11.90 -1.26
CA ALA A 179 -0.37 -10.96 -2.27
C ALA A 179 -0.65 -9.46 -2.06
N ALA A 180 -1.46 -9.01 -1.10
CA ALA A 180 -1.78 -7.57 -0.94
C ALA A 180 -1.78 -7.07 0.51
N ASN A 181 -0.97 -6.04 0.77
CA ASN A 181 -0.89 -5.22 1.97
C ASN A 181 -1.11 -3.73 1.62
N VAL A 182 -2.36 -3.31 1.65
CA VAL A 182 -2.78 -1.94 1.33
C VAL A 182 -2.08 -0.88 2.17
N VAL A 183 -1.75 -1.16 3.43
CA VAL A 183 -1.04 -0.16 4.25
C VAL A 183 0.39 0.03 3.75
N ILE A 184 1.11 -1.05 3.42
CA ILE A 184 2.46 -0.89 2.85
C ILE A 184 2.38 -0.21 1.49
N HIS A 185 1.37 -0.55 0.68
CA HIS A 185 1.11 0.06 -0.62
C HIS A 185 1.00 1.59 -0.55
N GLU A 186 0.03 2.12 0.21
CA GLU A 186 -0.19 3.57 0.28
C GLU A 186 1.01 4.32 0.85
N PHE A 187 1.72 3.69 1.78
CA PHE A 187 2.90 4.29 2.38
C PHE A 187 4.15 4.17 1.50
N ALA A 188 4.21 3.21 0.57
CA ALA A 188 5.18 3.18 -0.50
C ALA A 188 4.95 4.35 -1.46
N HIS A 189 3.71 4.63 -1.86
CA HIS A 189 3.37 5.82 -2.66
C HIS A 189 3.81 7.12 -1.99
N LYS A 190 3.69 7.24 -0.66
CA LYS A 190 4.23 8.40 0.08
C LYS A 190 5.77 8.52 0.00
N LEU A 191 6.48 7.40 -0.10
CA LEU A 191 7.93 7.42 -0.33
C LEU A 191 8.26 7.83 -1.76
N ASP A 192 7.50 7.36 -2.74
CA ASP A 192 7.68 7.71 -4.15
C ASP A 192 7.48 9.20 -4.37
N LEU A 193 6.34 9.72 -3.91
CA LEU A 193 5.95 11.13 -4.01
C LEU A 193 6.84 12.11 -3.24
N ALA A 194 7.82 11.64 -2.47
CA ALA A 194 8.60 12.52 -1.58
C ALA A 194 9.52 13.52 -2.30
N ASP A 195 9.81 13.36 -3.60
CA ASP A 195 10.42 14.40 -4.45
C ASP A 195 9.44 15.04 -5.45
N GLY A 196 8.15 14.76 -5.32
CA GLY A 196 7.03 15.39 -6.03
C GLY A 196 6.50 14.61 -7.23
N ASP A 197 7.13 13.48 -7.56
CA ASP A 197 6.80 12.66 -8.73
C ASP A 197 6.45 11.24 -8.28
N ALA A 198 5.31 10.69 -8.72
CA ALA A 198 5.04 9.26 -8.65
C ALA A 198 5.58 8.62 -9.93
N ASP A 199 6.80 8.11 -9.89
CA ASP A 199 7.48 7.46 -11.03
C ASP A 199 8.06 6.07 -10.66
N GLY A 200 7.67 5.53 -9.51
CA GLY A 200 8.18 4.28 -8.95
C GLY A 200 9.63 4.36 -8.49
N CYS A 201 10.21 5.57 -8.37
CA CYS A 201 11.58 5.81 -7.98
C CYS A 201 11.66 6.86 -6.85
N PRO A 202 11.56 6.42 -5.59
CA PRO A 202 11.61 7.34 -4.46
C PRO A 202 12.96 8.08 -4.35
N PRO A 203 13.03 9.19 -3.57
CA PRO A 203 14.21 10.05 -3.54
C PRO A 203 15.48 9.31 -3.13
N MET A 204 16.50 9.33 -4.00
CA MET A 204 17.77 8.64 -3.76
C MET A 204 18.96 9.30 -4.46
N PRO A 205 20.21 8.98 -4.06
CA PRO A 205 21.40 9.49 -4.73
C PRO A 205 21.41 9.13 -6.22
N ARG A 206 21.86 10.06 -7.07
CA ARG A 206 21.89 9.89 -8.54
C ARG A 206 22.55 8.59 -9.02
N ALA A 207 23.59 8.14 -8.34
CA ALA A 207 24.29 6.90 -8.69
C ALA A 207 23.43 5.64 -8.47
N ALA A 208 22.57 5.64 -7.44
CA ALA A 208 21.61 4.57 -7.18
C ALA A 208 20.41 4.65 -8.14
N ARG A 209 19.91 5.87 -8.42
CA ARG A 209 18.76 6.11 -9.29
C ARG A 209 18.85 5.44 -10.67
N ALA A 210 20.02 5.48 -11.30
CA ALA A 210 20.20 4.85 -12.62
C ALA A 210 20.02 3.32 -12.57
N ARG A 211 20.62 2.67 -11.57
CA ARG A 211 20.48 1.23 -11.36
C ARG A 211 19.05 0.85 -10.95
N TRP A 212 18.41 1.69 -10.14
CA TRP A 212 17.03 1.51 -9.72
C TRP A 212 16.09 1.47 -10.92
N LEU A 213 16.11 2.52 -11.76
CA LEU A 213 15.24 2.61 -12.92
C LEU A 213 15.50 1.51 -13.94
N GLU A 214 16.76 1.12 -14.14
CA GLU A 214 17.09 -0.01 -15.02
C GLU A 214 16.47 -1.31 -14.49
N ALA A 215 16.57 -1.58 -13.19
CA ALA A 215 15.99 -2.77 -12.57
C ALA A 215 14.45 -2.73 -12.51
N LEU A 216 13.87 -1.56 -12.23
CA LEU A 216 12.42 -1.35 -12.16
C LEU A 216 11.78 -1.56 -13.52
N HIS A 217 12.25 -0.86 -14.57
CA HIS A 217 11.68 -0.98 -15.91
C HIS A 217 11.86 -2.39 -16.47
N ALA A 218 13.02 -3.02 -16.25
CA ALA A 218 13.23 -4.40 -16.71
C ALA A 218 12.28 -5.39 -16.02
N ALA A 219 11.99 -5.20 -14.73
CA ALA A 219 11.04 -6.04 -14.00
C ALA A 219 9.58 -5.74 -14.38
N TYR A 220 9.25 -4.46 -14.61
CA TYR A 220 7.93 -4.03 -15.06
C TYR A 220 7.61 -4.60 -16.45
N ASP A 221 8.52 -4.44 -17.42
CA ASP A 221 8.35 -4.97 -18.78
C ASP A 221 8.19 -6.50 -18.77
N ASP A 222 9.02 -7.22 -18.01
CA ASP A 222 8.91 -8.68 -17.85
C ASP A 222 7.58 -9.10 -17.22
N PHE A 223 7.09 -8.35 -16.22
CA PHE A 223 5.81 -8.61 -15.59
C PHE A 223 4.64 -8.39 -16.55
N VAL A 224 4.65 -7.30 -17.30
CA VAL A 224 3.62 -6.98 -18.31
C VAL A 224 3.59 -8.06 -19.38
N ASP A 225 4.74 -8.44 -19.93
CA ASP A 225 4.84 -9.54 -20.92
C ASP A 225 4.31 -10.87 -20.35
N ALA A 226 4.62 -11.18 -19.09
CA ALA A 226 4.13 -12.38 -18.41
C ALA A 226 2.60 -12.37 -18.19
N LEU A 227 2.05 -11.22 -17.80
CA LEU A 227 0.60 -11.03 -17.64
C LEU A 227 -0.13 -11.17 -18.99
N GLU A 228 0.35 -10.48 -20.03
CA GLU A 228 -0.24 -10.58 -21.37
C GLU A 228 -0.22 -12.01 -21.91
N ALA A 229 0.89 -12.73 -21.71
CA ALA A 229 1.01 -14.13 -22.11
C ALA A 229 0.05 -15.05 -21.34
N LEU A 230 -0.15 -14.78 -20.04
CA LEU A 230 -1.10 -15.51 -19.21
C LEU A 230 -2.53 -15.26 -19.66
N GLU A 231 -2.92 -14.00 -19.87
CA GLU A 231 -4.26 -13.62 -20.30
C GLU A 231 -4.59 -14.17 -21.69
N ALA A 232 -3.63 -14.14 -22.62
CA ALA A 232 -3.78 -14.77 -23.93
C ALA A 232 -3.96 -16.30 -23.85
N GLY A 233 -3.51 -16.91 -22.75
CA GLY A 233 -3.67 -18.33 -22.46
C GLY A 233 -4.95 -18.69 -21.71
N LEU A 234 -5.77 -17.71 -21.30
CA LEU A 234 -7.00 -17.98 -20.57
C LEU A 234 -8.02 -18.75 -21.44
N PRO A 235 -8.80 -19.68 -20.86
CA PRO A 235 -9.93 -20.28 -21.56
C PRO A 235 -10.90 -19.20 -22.06
N GLY A 236 -11.40 -19.32 -23.28
CA GLY A 236 -12.25 -18.28 -23.88
C GLY A 236 -13.62 -18.06 -23.20
N ASP A 237 -13.99 -18.90 -22.23
CA ASP A 237 -15.17 -18.74 -21.37
C ASP A 237 -14.85 -18.11 -20.00
N VAL A 238 -13.56 -17.87 -19.71
CA VAL A 238 -13.10 -17.15 -18.52
C VAL A 238 -12.93 -15.68 -18.89
N ASP A 239 -13.73 -14.84 -18.25
CA ASP A 239 -13.55 -13.40 -18.30
C ASP A 239 -12.32 -13.02 -17.45
N PRO A 240 -11.27 -12.39 -18.02
CA PRO A 240 -10.07 -11.96 -17.30
C PRO A 240 -10.33 -11.04 -16.11
N GLU A 241 -11.47 -10.33 -16.11
CA GLU A 241 -11.86 -9.43 -15.02
C GLU A 241 -12.68 -10.14 -13.92
N SER A 242 -13.03 -11.41 -14.11
CA SER A 242 -13.88 -12.16 -13.20
C SER A 242 -13.11 -12.88 -12.09
N GLU A 243 -13.80 -13.20 -10.99
CA GLU A 243 -13.23 -14.00 -9.89
C GLU A 243 -12.75 -15.39 -10.34
N ALA A 244 -13.22 -15.88 -11.48
CA ALA A 244 -12.75 -17.14 -12.02
C ALA A 244 -11.28 -17.05 -12.44
N ALA A 245 -10.83 -15.90 -12.96
CA ALA A 245 -9.47 -15.70 -13.45
C ALA A 245 -8.41 -15.70 -12.32
N ASP A 246 -8.79 -15.44 -11.07
CA ASP A 246 -7.90 -15.37 -9.90
C ASP A 246 -6.97 -16.60 -9.78
N ALA A 247 -7.48 -17.79 -10.13
CA ALA A 247 -6.70 -19.03 -10.06
C ALA A 247 -5.51 -19.05 -11.03
N TRP A 248 -5.62 -18.34 -12.15
CA TRP A 248 -4.54 -18.19 -13.12
C TRP A 248 -3.55 -17.11 -12.66
N TYR A 249 -4.04 -15.95 -12.22
CA TYR A 249 -3.18 -14.87 -11.74
C TYR A 249 -2.34 -15.24 -10.52
N ALA A 250 -2.76 -16.23 -9.72
CA ALA A 250 -1.94 -16.80 -8.64
C ALA A 250 -0.59 -17.40 -9.11
N ALA A 251 -0.38 -17.59 -10.42
CA ALA A 251 0.90 -18.00 -11.00
C ALA A 251 1.88 -16.84 -11.22
N LEU A 252 1.41 -15.59 -11.20
CA LEU A 252 2.25 -14.41 -11.34
C LEU A 252 2.99 -14.11 -10.03
N PRO A 253 4.19 -13.49 -10.12
CA PRO A 253 4.97 -13.15 -8.92
C PRO A 253 4.41 -11.96 -8.15
N LEU A 254 3.53 -11.15 -8.76
CA LEU A 254 2.90 -9.96 -8.19
C LEU A 254 1.42 -9.92 -8.62
N ASP A 255 0.62 -9.13 -7.91
CA ASP A 255 -0.78 -8.87 -8.29
C ASP A 255 -0.84 -8.21 -9.69
N PRO A 256 -1.76 -8.62 -10.59
CA PRO A 256 -1.92 -8.04 -11.94
C PRO A 256 -2.03 -6.51 -11.95
N TYR A 257 -2.50 -5.90 -10.87
CA TYR A 257 -2.57 -4.46 -10.73
C TYR A 257 -1.21 -3.76 -10.86
N ALA A 258 -0.11 -4.45 -10.57
CA ALA A 258 1.24 -3.93 -10.78
C ALA A 258 1.52 -3.57 -12.24
N ALA A 259 0.73 -4.06 -13.22
CA ALA A 259 0.86 -3.69 -14.63
C ALA A 259 0.24 -2.32 -14.98
N THR A 260 -0.41 -1.64 -14.04
CA THR A 260 -1.11 -0.36 -14.28
C THR A 260 -0.15 0.73 -14.75
N ASP A 261 0.91 0.98 -14.00
CA ASP A 261 2.02 1.87 -14.32
C ASP A 261 3.22 1.57 -13.39
N GLU A 262 4.33 2.28 -13.57
CA GLU A 262 5.56 2.08 -12.80
C GLU A 262 5.42 2.43 -11.31
N ALA A 263 4.55 3.36 -10.94
CA ALA A 263 4.31 3.73 -9.54
C ALA A 263 3.53 2.62 -8.82
N GLU A 264 2.49 2.08 -9.45
CA GLU A 264 1.77 0.92 -8.91
C GLU A 264 2.64 -0.33 -8.87
N PHE A 265 3.47 -0.53 -9.90
CA PHE A 265 4.46 -1.61 -9.89
C PHE A 265 5.40 -1.51 -8.69
N PHE A 266 5.92 -0.30 -8.41
CA PHE A 266 6.76 -0.06 -7.24
C PHE A 266 6.02 -0.37 -5.93
N ALA A 267 4.79 0.13 -5.76
CA ALA A 267 4.01 -0.08 -4.55
C ALA A 267 3.70 -1.57 -4.31
N VAL A 268 3.24 -2.29 -5.34
CA VAL A 268 2.98 -3.74 -5.26
C VAL A 268 4.26 -4.54 -5.03
N ALA A 269 5.37 -4.17 -5.67
CA ALA A 269 6.67 -4.78 -5.39
C ALA A 269 7.12 -4.51 -3.95
N ALA A 270 6.81 -3.35 -3.37
CA ALA A 270 7.14 -3.03 -1.97
C ALA A 270 6.31 -3.88 -0.99
N GLU A 271 5.03 -4.12 -1.28
CA GLU A 271 4.22 -5.08 -0.54
C GLU A 271 4.89 -6.46 -0.52
N ALA A 272 5.21 -6.99 -1.71
CA ALA A 272 5.88 -8.28 -1.86
C ALA A 272 7.24 -8.32 -1.17
N PHE A 273 8.01 -7.23 -1.21
CA PHE A 273 9.31 -7.15 -0.54
C PHE A 273 9.20 -7.37 0.97
N PHE A 274 8.22 -6.77 1.64
CA PHE A 274 8.07 -6.88 3.09
C PHE A 274 7.29 -8.14 3.52
N VAL A 275 6.31 -8.59 2.73
CA VAL A 275 5.40 -9.68 3.09
C VAL A 275 5.89 -11.02 2.56
N GLU A 276 6.39 -11.06 1.32
CA GLU A 276 6.83 -12.26 0.60
C GLU A 276 8.23 -12.09 -0.05
N PRO A 277 9.26 -11.71 0.72
CA PRO A 277 10.56 -11.30 0.18
C PRO A 277 11.21 -12.32 -0.75
N ARG A 278 10.98 -13.62 -0.50
CA ARG A 278 11.55 -14.70 -1.31
C ARG A 278 10.93 -14.82 -2.69
N ALA A 279 9.63 -14.58 -2.81
CA ALA A 279 8.95 -14.58 -4.09
C ALA A 279 9.51 -13.47 -4.97
N LEU A 280 9.60 -12.24 -4.42
CA LEU A 280 10.18 -11.11 -5.12
C LEU A 280 11.67 -11.32 -5.47
N ALA A 281 12.47 -11.83 -4.52
CA ALA A 281 13.90 -12.11 -4.77
C ALA A 281 14.11 -13.19 -5.85
N GLY A 282 13.21 -14.16 -5.94
CA GLY A 282 13.25 -15.21 -6.96
C GLY A 282 12.85 -14.72 -8.34
N ALA A 283 11.79 -13.90 -8.43
CA ALA A 283 11.28 -13.35 -9.68
C ALA A 283 12.15 -12.20 -10.22
N TYR A 284 12.44 -11.20 -9.38
CA TYR A 284 13.11 -9.96 -9.76
C TYR A 284 14.34 -9.68 -8.88
N PRO A 285 15.42 -10.48 -8.96
CA PRO A 285 16.57 -10.38 -8.05
C PRO A 285 17.30 -9.03 -8.12
N ALA A 286 17.35 -8.39 -9.30
CA ALA A 286 17.99 -7.09 -9.47
C ALA A 286 17.20 -5.97 -8.78
N LEU A 287 15.86 -6.01 -8.91
CA LEU A 287 14.96 -5.08 -8.22
C LEU A 287 15.01 -5.29 -6.71
N TYR A 288 14.95 -6.56 -6.26
CA TYR A 288 15.08 -6.91 -4.84
C TYR A 288 16.37 -6.34 -4.22
N ALA A 289 17.51 -6.46 -4.91
CA ALA A 289 18.77 -5.90 -4.43
C ALA A 289 18.72 -4.35 -4.31
N CYS A 290 18.02 -3.68 -5.22
CA CYS A 290 17.80 -2.23 -5.13
C CYS A 290 16.92 -1.87 -3.92
N PHE A 291 15.88 -2.67 -3.63
CA PHE A 291 15.02 -2.49 -2.46
C PHE A 291 15.78 -2.69 -1.15
N VAL A 292 16.65 -3.70 -1.07
CA VAL A 292 17.54 -3.89 0.10
C VAL A 292 18.44 -2.68 0.33
N GLU A 293 18.99 -2.10 -0.74
CA GLU A 293 19.83 -0.89 -0.65
C GLU A 293 19.02 0.34 -0.20
N TYR A 294 17.83 0.54 -0.76
CA TYR A 294 16.96 1.68 -0.46
C TYR A 294 16.38 1.62 0.96
N PHE A 295 15.71 0.51 1.31
CA PHE A 295 15.11 0.31 2.63
C PHE A 295 16.14 0.03 3.74
N ARG A 296 17.39 -0.29 3.34
CA ARG A 296 18.49 -0.66 4.25
C ARG A 296 18.12 -1.84 5.15
N PHE A 297 17.30 -2.74 4.62
CA PHE A 297 16.72 -3.88 5.32
C PHE A 297 16.65 -5.07 4.36
N ASP A 298 16.89 -6.29 4.85
CA ASP A 298 16.75 -7.51 4.07
C ASP A 298 15.74 -8.47 4.76
N PRO A 299 14.44 -8.37 4.43
CA PRO A 299 13.41 -9.23 5.00
C PRO A 299 13.60 -10.72 4.64
N GLY A 300 14.17 -11.02 3.47
CA GLY A 300 14.42 -12.40 3.02
C GLY A 300 15.53 -13.10 3.82
N ALA A 301 16.55 -12.35 4.24
CA ALA A 301 17.56 -12.85 5.18
C ALA A 301 17.02 -13.00 6.61
N ALA A 302 16.11 -12.11 7.01
CA ALA A 302 15.50 -12.08 8.34
C ALA A 302 14.47 -13.21 8.59
N ALA A 303 13.83 -13.72 7.53
CA ALA A 303 12.73 -14.68 7.65
C ALA A 303 13.13 -16.10 8.15
N GLY A 304 14.41 -16.45 8.28
CA GLY A 304 14.87 -17.80 8.62
C GLY A 304 14.50 -18.86 7.55
N PRO A 305 15.20 -20.01 7.42
CA PRO A 305 14.88 -21.00 6.37
C PRO A 305 13.39 -21.42 6.42
N ALA A 306 12.77 -21.60 5.26
CA ALA A 306 11.40 -22.11 5.18
C ALA A 306 11.38 -23.53 5.77
N ASP A 307 10.58 -23.71 6.82
CA ASP A 307 10.21 -25.04 7.32
C ASP A 307 9.18 -25.71 6.38
#